data_AF-X1UKR5-F1
#
_entry.id   AF-X1UKR5-F1
#
_cell.length_a   1.000
_cell.length_b   1.000
_cell.length_c   1.000
_cell.angle_alpha   90.00
_cell.angle_beta   90.00
_cell.angle_gamma   90.00
#
_symmetry.space_group_name_H-M   'P 1'
#
loop_
_entity.id
_entity.type
_entity.pdbx_description
1 polymer ?
#
loop_
_entity_poly.entity_id
_entity_poly.type
_entity_poly.pdbx_seq_one_letter_code
_entity_poly.pdbx_strand_id
1 'polypeptide(L)'
;DEVIDRTNYHSKKWDELETTFGDIPKDVLPMWIADMEFRSPQPVIEAIKKANEHGIYGYTSRPLSYYQAIINWMEKRHNWKVKKDWIAYSPGVVPALSLIIRAFTQAGDKVVVQPPVYYPFFRVIENTRPPPIPDIPGR
;
A
#
# COMPACT_ATOMS: atom_id res chain seq x y z
N ASP A 1 -6.60 9.45 -26.65
CA ASP A 1 -5.77 9.27 -25.45
C ASP A 1 -5.06 10.56 -25.10
N GLU A 2 -4.90 10.85 -23.80
CA GLU A 2 -4.23 12.05 -23.27
C GLU A 2 -2.91 11.62 -22.64
N VAL A 3 -1.79 12.21 -23.05
CA VAL A 3 -0.49 12.04 -22.39
C VAL A 3 -0.37 13.09 -21.29
N ILE A 4 -0.08 12.65 -20.08
CA ILE A 4 0.05 13.51 -18.91
C ILE A 4 1.50 13.47 -18.44
N ASP A 5 2.16 14.64 -18.45
CA ASP A 5 3.49 14.76 -17.87
C ASP A 5 3.40 14.66 -16.34
N ARG A 6 4.17 13.73 -15.76
CA ARG A 6 4.27 13.49 -14.31
C ARG A 6 5.59 13.96 -13.72
N THR A 7 6.49 14.52 -14.52
CA THR A 7 7.73 15.12 -14.01
C THR A 7 7.42 16.33 -13.15
N ASN A 8 8.26 16.60 -12.14
CA ASN A 8 8.07 17.70 -11.17
C ASN A 8 6.82 17.59 -10.27
N TYR A 9 6.15 16.44 -10.25
CA TYR A 9 5.05 16.14 -9.33
C TYR A 9 5.47 15.21 -8.19
N HIS A 10 6.78 15.07 -7.94
CA HIS A 10 7.36 14.15 -6.96
C HIS A 10 6.91 12.70 -7.18
N SER A 11 6.82 12.29 -8.44
CA SER A 11 6.47 10.93 -8.81
C SER A 11 7.67 10.03 -8.59
N LYS A 12 7.59 9.09 -7.65
CA LYS A 12 8.65 8.07 -7.48
C LYS A 12 8.99 7.35 -8.78
N LYS A 13 7.99 7.10 -9.63
CA LYS A 13 8.18 6.41 -10.92
C LYS A 13 9.09 7.17 -11.87
N TRP A 14 8.94 8.50 -11.93
CA TRP A 14 9.62 9.37 -12.89
C TRP A 14 10.82 10.11 -12.26
N ASP A 15 10.63 10.70 -11.08
CA ASP A 15 11.57 11.61 -10.44
C ASP A 15 12.62 10.88 -9.54
N GLU A 16 12.41 9.60 -9.20
CA GLU A 16 13.36 8.82 -8.37
C GLU A 16 14.10 7.72 -9.15
N LEU A 17 14.17 7.82 -10.48
CA LEU A 17 14.81 6.82 -11.32
C LEU A 17 16.31 6.65 -11.01
N GLU A 18 17.09 7.73 -11.01
CA GLU A 18 18.52 7.70 -10.70
C GLU A 18 18.78 7.21 -9.27
N THR A 19 17.98 7.68 -8.30
CA THR A 19 18.07 7.23 -6.89
C THR A 19 17.75 5.74 -6.74
N THR A 20 16.86 5.18 -7.57
CA THR A 20 16.44 3.78 -7.48
C THR A 20 17.35 2.83 -8.25
N PHE A 21 17.82 3.23 -9.43
CA PHE A 21 18.52 2.37 -10.37
C PHE A 21 19.99 2.75 -10.60
N GLY A 22 20.48 3.83 -9.99
CA GLY A 22 21.83 4.37 -10.19
C GLY A 22 21.93 5.18 -11.48
N ASP A 23 23.15 5.25 -12.03
CA ASP A 23 23.40 5.96 -13.29
C ASP A 23 22.64 5.31 -14.45
N ILE A 24 21.66 6.03 -14.98
CA ILE A 24 20.84 5.59 -16.11
C ILE A 24 20.90 6.60 -17.28
N PRO A 25 20.63 6.16 -18.52
CA PRO A 25 20.44 7.09 -19.63
C PRO A 25 19.32 8.09 -19.36
N LYS A 26 19.46 9.32 -19.87
CA LYS A 26 18.48 10.40 -19.65
C LYS A 26 17.14 10.19 -20.35
N ASP A 27 17.06 9.25 -21.29
CA ASP A 27 15.93 8.94 -22.14
C ASP A 27 15.21 7.63 -21.76
N VAL A 28 15.43 7.14 -20.54
CA VAL A 28 14.74 5.95 -20.02
C VAL A 28 13.25 6.22 -19.81
N LEU A 29 12.42 5.34 -20.36
CA LEU A 29 10.97 5.32 -20.11
C LEU A 29 10.65 4.48 -18.86
N PRO A 30 10.13 5.08 -17.76
CA PRO A 30 9.87 4.35 -16.53
C PRO A 30 8.65 3.42 -16.62
N MET A 31 8.87 2.12 -16.44
CA MET A 31 7.82 1.09 -16.45
C MET A 31 7.91 0.11 -15.26
N TRP A 32 8.37 0.56 -14.10
CA TRP A 32 8.87 -0.32 -13.04
C TRP A 32 7.98 -0.41 -11.78
N ILE A 33 7.38 0.68 -11.34
CA ILE A 33 6.54 0.72 -10.13
C ILE A 33 5.05 0.72 -10.48
N ALA A 34 4.26 0.04 -9.64
CA ALA A 34 2.84 -0.23 -9.86
C ALA A 34 1.93 0.97 -9.51
N ASP A 35 2.13 2.10 -10.20
CA ASP A 35 1.15 3.18 -10.34
C ASP A 35 0.88 3.47 -11.83
N MET A 36 -0.13 4.29 -12.11
CA MET A 36 -0.65 4.50 -13.46
C MET A 36 -0.26 5.86 -14.04
N GLU A 37 -0.21 5.94 -15.37
CA GLU A 37 -0.05 7.18 -16.15
C GLU A 37 -1.41 7.85 -16.49
N PHE A 38 -2.45 7.56 -15.70
CA PHE A 38 -3.81 8.06 -15.91
C PHE A 38 -4.26 8.94 -14.74
N ARG A 39 -5.09 9.94 -15.03
CA ARG A 39 -5.81 10.66 -13.98
C ARG A 39 -6.73 9.71 -13.22
N SER A 40 -6.87 9.95 -11.92
CA SER A 40 -7.92 9.31 -11.12
C SER A 40 -9.30 9.55 -11.74
N PRO A 41 -10.27 8.64 -11.56
CA PRO A 41 -11.63 8.84 -12.05
C PRO A 41 -12.23 10.15 -11.55
N GLN A 42 -12.99 10.82 -12.41
CA GLN A 42 -13.61 12.12 -12.11
C GLN A 42 -14.36 12.15 -10.76
N PRO A 43 -15.14 11.13 -10.35
CA PRO A 43 -15.82 11.13 -9.05
C PRO A 43 -14.86 11.18 -7.84
N VAL A 44 -13.65 10.64 -7.97
CA VAL A 44 -12.63 10.68 -6.91
C VAL A 44 -12.05 12.09 -6.81
N ILE A 45 -11.73 12.70 -7.96
CA ILE A 45 -11.20 14.07 -8.02
C ILE A 45 -12.21 15.06 -7.41
N GLU A 46 -13.49 14.93 -7.76
CA GLU A 46 -14.56 15.80 -7.24
C GLU A 46 -14.77 15.63 -5.73
N ALA A 47 -14.74 14.39 -5.22
CA ALA A 47 -14.84 14.14 -3.79
C ALA A 47 -13.69 14.78 -3.00
N ILE A 48 -12.46 14.72 -3.52
CA ILE A 48 -11.29 15.36 -2.91
C ILE A 48 -11.42 16.89 -2.97
N LYS A 49 -11.82 17.46 -4.11
CA LYS A 49 -12.05 18.91 -4.24
C LYS A 49 -13.06 19.41 -3.23
N LYS A 50 -14.21 18.73 -3.11
CA LYS A 50 -15.25 19.07 -2.14
C LYS A 50 -14.75 18.99 -0.69
N ALA A 51 -13.94 17.99 -0.36
CA ALA A 51 -13.34 17.89 0.97
C ALA A 51 -12.34 19.03 1.24
N ASN A 52 -11.56 19.44 0.24
CA ASN A 52 -10.65 20.58 0.32
C ASN A 52 -11.39 21.91 0.47
N GLU A 53 -12.52 22.09 -0.23
CA GLU A 53 -13.39 23.27 -0.12
C GLU A 53 -13.97 23.46 1.30
N HIS A 54 -14.07 22.40 2.10
CA HIS A 54 -14.50 22.50 3.50
C HIS A 54 -13.50 23.30 4.36
N GLY A 55 -12.21 23.26 4.03
CA GLY A 55 -11.17 24.07 4.68
C GLY A 55 -10.74 23.65 6.09
N ILE A 56 -11.37 22.63 6.70
CA ILE A 56 -11.04 22.12 8.04
C ILE A 56 -10.51 20.68 7.95
N TYR A 57 -9.29 20.45 8.45
CA TYR A 57 -8.55 19.19 8.30
C TYR A 57 -8.25 18.49 9.64
N GLY A 58 -9.21 18.53 10.56
CA GLY A 58 -9.10 17.91 11.88
C GLY A 58 -9.23 16.37 11.86
N TYR A 59 -9.37 15.80 13.06
CA TYR A 59 -9.57 14.36 13.21
C TYR A 59 -10.84 13.89 12.47
N THR A 60 -10.64 12.96 11.54
CA THR A 60 -11.71 12.47 10.66
C THR A 60 -12.20 11.10 11.12
N SER A 61 -13.50 10.99 11.38
CA SER A 61 -14.15 9.70 11.69
C SER A 61 -14.54 8.95 10.42
N ARG A 62 -14.80 7.64 10.54
CA ARG A 62 -15.27 6.81 9.42
C ARG A 62 -16.78 6.58 9.53
N PRO A 63 -17.62 7.23 8.70
CA PRO A 63 -19.07 7.05 8.73
C PRO A 63 -19.49 5.65 8.23
N LEU A 64 -20.75 5.26 8.44
CA LEU A 64 -21.27 3.98 7.94
C LEU A 64 -21.16 3.86 6.41
N SER A 65 -21.31 4.96 5.69
CA SER A 65 -21.19 5.02 4.23
C SER A 65 -19.83 4.56 3.71
N TYR A 66 -18.75 4.80 4.47
CA TYR A 66 -17.41 4.28 4.15
C TYR A 66 -17.41 2.75 4.09
N TYR A 67 -17.98 2.09 5.10
CA TYR A 67 -18.04 0.63 5.16
C TYR A 67 -19.00 0.07 4.11
N GLN A 68 -20.14 0.73 3.89
CA GLN A 68 -21.12 0.29 2.89
C GLN A 68 -20.54 0.33 1.47
N ALA A 69 -19.70 1.32 1.14
CA ALA A 69 -19.03 1.38 -0.15
C ALA A 69 -18.14 0.15 -0.39
N ILE A 70 -17.39 -0.28 0.63
CA ILE A 70 -16.54 -1.49 0.56
C ILE A 70 -17.42 -2.74 0.41
N ILE A 71 -18.43 -2.91 1.27
CA ILE A 71 -19.32 -4.08 1.27
C ILE A 71 -20.01 -4.23 -0.09
N ASN A 72 -20.58 -3.15 -0.62
CA ASN A 72 -21.27 -3.15 -1.91
C ASN A 72 -20.30 -3.43 -3.06
N TRP A 73 -19.07 -2.92 -3.00
CA TRP A 73 -18.06 -3.20 -4.01
C TRP A 73 -17.71 -4.68 -4.05
N MET A 74 -17.48 -5.30 -2.88
CA MET A 74 -17.13 -6.72 -2.78
C MET A 74 -18.28 -7.62 -3.26
N GLU A 75 -19.51 -7.30 -2.91
CA GLU A 75 -20.68 -8.04 -3.39
C GLU A 75 -20.84 -7.88 -4.91
N LYS A 76 -20.81 -6.65 -5.44
CA LYS A 76 -21.02 -6.39 -6.86
C LYS A 76 -19.91 -6.94 -7.76
N ARG A 77 -18.64 -6.84 -7.34
CA ARG A 77 -17.48 -7.21 -8.18
C ARG A 77 -17.03 -8.65 -7.99
N HIS A 78 -17.28 -9.23 -6.82
CA HIS A 78 -16.73 -10.53 -6.45
C HIS A 78 -17.79 -11.50 -5.92
N ASN A 79 -19.07 -11.10 -5.90
CA ASN A 79 -20.17 -11.89 -5.32
C ASN A 79 -19.89 -12.31 -3.86
N TRP A 80 -19.14 -11.49 -3.13
CA TRP A 80 -18.71 -11.79 -1.76
C TRP A 80 -19.39 -10.85 -0.76
N LYS A 81 -20.22 -11.45 0.12
CA LYS A 81 -20.94 -10.76 1.19
C LYS A 81 -20.05 -10.55 2.41
N VAL A 82 -19.42 -9.39 2.49
CA VAL A 82 -18.57 -8.97 3.62
C VAL A 82 -19.42 -8.33 4.73
N LYS A 83 -19.11 -8.63 6.00
CA LYS A 83 -19.73 -7.97 7.16
C LYS A 83 -18.89 -6.76 7.60
N LYS A 84 -19.56 -5.71 8.10
CA LYS A 84 -18.90 -4.50 8.62
C LYS A 84 -17.80 -4.83 9.64
N ASP A 85 -18.06 -5.74 10.57
CA ASP A 85 -17.15 -6.10 11.66
C ASP A 85 -15.90 -6.89 11.20
N TRP A 86 -15.84 -7.28 9.92
CA TRP A 86 -14.64 -7.87 9.31
C TRP A 86 -13.66 -6.82 8.79
N ILE A 87 -14.07 -5.54 8.74
CA ILE A 87 -13.30 -4.48 8.08
C ILE A 87 -12.53 -3.68 9.13
N ALA A 88 -11.20 -3.82 9.12
CA ALA A 88 -10.27 -2.95 9.83
C ALA A 88 -9.58 -2.00 8.85
N TYR A 89 -9.32 -0.77 9.30
CA TYR A 89 -8.56 0.20 8.50
C TYR A 89 -7.06 0.04 8.72
N SER A 90 -6.30 0.15 7.64
CA SER A 90 -4.85 0.28 7.64
C SER A 90 -4.46 1.33 6.60
N PRO A 91 -3.43 2.16 6.83
CA PRO A 91 -2.93 3.11 5.82
C PRO A 91 -2.35 2.42 4.56
N GLY A 92 -2.12 1.11 4.61
CA GLY A 92 -1.70 0.32 3.45
C GLY A 92 -1.67 -1.17 3.75
N VAL A 93 -1.48 -1.97 2.69
CA VAL A 93 -1.42 -3.44 2.81
C VAL A 93 -0.14 -3.89 3.53
N VAL A 94 1.01 -3.30 3.23
CA VAL A 94 2.30 -3.69 3.86
C VAL A 94 2.31 -3.47 5.38
N PRO A 95 1.87 -2.31 5.92
CA PRO A 95 1.68 -2.16 7.37
C PRO A 95 0.68 -3.15 7.97
N ALA A 96 -0.42 -3.47 7.26
CA ALA A 96 -1.38 -4.46 7.73
C ALA A 96 -0.74 -5.85 7.84
N LEU A 97 0.04 -6.27 6.83
CA LEU A 97 0.77 -7.53 6.84
C LEU A 97 1.75 -7.61 8.03
N SER A 98 2.46 -6.52 8.33
CA SER A 98 3.36 -6.46 9.49
C SER A 98 2.60 -6.67 10.80
N LEU A 99 1.46 -5.99 10.98
CA LEU A 99 0.62 -6.16 12.17
C LEU A 99 0.04 -7.57 12.28
N ILE A 100 -0.41 -8.15 11.17
CA ILE A 100 -0.92 -9.53 11.10
C ILE A 100 0.17 -10.50 11.54
N ILE A 101 1.39 -10.39 11.01
CA ILE A 101 2.51 -11.26 11.42
C ILE A 101 2.79 -11.10 12.92
N ARG A 102 2.80 -9.87 13.45
CA ARG A 102 2.99 -9.65 14.90
C ARG A 102 1.90 -10.25 15.76
N ALA A 103 0.67 -10.23 15.29
CA ALA A 103 -0.50 -10.70 16.04
C ALA A 103 -0.63 -12.23 16.02
N PHE A 104 -0.22 -12.88 14.93
CA PHE A 104 -0.52 -14.30 14.69
C PHE A 104 0.72 -15.21 14.68
N THR A 105 1.91 -14.69 14.96
CA THR A 105 3.15 -15.48 15.03
C THR A 105 4.00 -15.11 16.24
N GLN A 106 4.82 -16.04 16.70
CA GLN A 106 5.87 -15.85 17.70
C GLN A 106 7.26 -15.78 17.05
N ALA A 107 8.27 -15.37 17.82
CA ALA A 107 9.65 -15.43 17.34
C ALA A 107 10.04 -16.89 17.07
N GLY A 108 10.61 -17.16 15.89
CA GLY A 108 10.99 -18.50 15.44
C GLY A 108 9.94 -19.22 14.59
N ASP A 109 8.69 -18.75 14.56
CA ASP A 109 7.67 -19.28 13.67
C ASP A 109 8.04 -19.03 12.19
N LYS A 110 7.61 -19.96 11.32
CA LYS A 110 7.83 -19.86 9.87
C LYS A 110 6.56 -19.40 9.17
N VAL A 111 6.71 -18.50 8.20
CA VAL A 111 5.63 -18.03 7.32
C VAL A 111 5.90 -18.50 5.89
N VAL A 112 4.93 -19.17 5.28
CA VAL A 112 5.05 -19.67 3.90
C VAL A 112 4.69 -18.57 2.92
N VAL A 113 5.54 -18.38 1.91
CA VAL A 113 5.32 -17.49 0.76
C VAL A 113 5.65 -18.25 -0.54
N GLN A 114 4.96 -17.94 -1.63
CA GLN A 114 5.09 -18.65 -2.90
C GLN A 114 5.83 -17.79 -3.95
N PRO A 115 7.16 -17.91 -4.11
CA PRO A 115 7.90 -17.11 -5.08
C PRO A 115 7.68 -17.56 -6.54
N PRO A 116 7.88 -16.65 -7.52
CA PRO A 116 8.16 -15.23 -7.36
C PRO A 116 6.92 -14.45 -6.89
N VAL A 117 7.09 -13.55 -5.92
CA VAL A 117 6.01 -12.76 -5.32
C VAL A 117 6.50 -11.37 -4.96
N TYR A 118 5.57 -10.44 -4.73
CA TYR A 118 5.83 -9.07 -4.29
C TYR A 118 6.83 -9.02 -3.13
N TYR A 119 8.01 -8.44 -3.38
CA TYR A 119 9.17 -8.51 -2.48
C TYR A 119 8.91 -8.08 -1.02
N PRO A 120 7.99 -7.14 -0.71
CA PRO A 120 7.69 -6.80 0.68
C PRO A 120 7.13 -7.95 1.51
N PHE A 121 6.64 -9.03 0.91
CA PHE A 121 6.22 -10.21 1.66
C PHE A 121 7.39 -10.76 2.49
N PHE A 122 8.56 -10.93 1.88
CA PHE A 122 9.77 -11.37 2.58
C PHE A 122 10.23 -10.34 3.61
N ARG A 123 10.35 -9.06 3.20
CA ARG A 123 10.82 -7.98 4.07
C ARG A 123 9.98 -7.81 5.33
N VAL A 124 8.66 -7.94 5.22
CA VAL A 124 7.77 -7.82 6.38
C VAL A 124 8.01 -8.96 7.36
N ILE A 125 8.23 -10.19 6.89
CA ILE A 125 8.53 -11.34 7.76
C ILE A 125 9.86 -11.11 8.49
N GLU A 126 10.93 -10.78 7.74
CA GLU A 126 12.28 -10.58 8.27
C GLU A 126 12.36 -9.42 9.29
N ASN A 127 11.74 -8.28 8.98
CA ASN A 127 11.83 -7.08 9.82
C ASN A 127 10.93 -7.15 11.06
N THR A 128 9.86 -7.94 11.01
CA THR A 128 8.89 -8.04 12.11
C THR A 128 9.33 -9.05 13.16
N ARG A 129 10.08 -10.08 12.73
CA ARG A 129 10.61 -11.15 13.58
C ARG A 129 12.05 -11.41 13.14
N PRO A 130 13.02 -10.56 13.53
CA PRO A 130 14.41 -10.88 13.28
C PRO A 130 14.71 -12.27 13.87
N PRO A 131 15.57 -13.08 13.24
CA PRO A 131 15.99 -14.35 13.84
C PRO A 131 16.49 -14.09 15.27
N PRO A 132 16.33 -15.05 16.19
CA PRO A 132 16.89 -14.92 17.53
C PRO A 132 18.38 -14.56 17.41
N ILE A 133 18.81 -13.57 18.18
CA ILE A 133 20.23 -13.20 18.24
C ILE A 133 20.96 -14.49 18.65
N PRO A 134 21.98 -14.95 17.89
CA PRO A 134 22.76 -16.12 18.28
C PRO A 134 23.26 -15.93 19.70
N ASP A 135 23.14 -16.97 20.55
CA ASP A 135 23.79 -16.98 21.86
C ASP A 135 25.26 -16.65 21.65
N ILE A 136 25.71 -15.54 22.25
CA ILE A 136 27.13 -15.19 22.28
C ILE A 136 27.75 -16.12 23.32
N PRO A 137 28.63 -17.06 22.95
CA PRO A 137 29.26 -17.93 23.93
C PRO A 137 30.07 -17.07 24.91
N GLY A 138 29.70 -17.08 26.19
CA GLY A 138 30.45 -16.40 27.26
C GLY A 138 29.79 -15.20 27.94
N ARG A 139 28.45 -15.07 27.91
CA ARG A 139 27.70 -14.32 28.93
C ARG A 139 26.71 -15.22 29.64
#